data_AF-A0A3M1TJU1-F1
#
_entry.id   AF-A0A3M1TJU1-F1
#
_cell.length_a   1.000
_cell.length_b   1.000
_cell.length_c   1.000
_cell.angle_alpha   90.00
_cell.angle_beta   90.00
_cell.angle_gamma   90.00
#
_symmetry.space_group_name_H-M   'P 1'
#
loop_
_entity.id
_entity.type
_entity.pdbx_description
1 polymer ?
#
loop_
_entity_poly.entity_id
_entity_poly.type
_entity_poly.pdbx_seq_one_letter_code
_entity_poly.pdbx_strand_id
1 'polypeptide(L)' 'MTDPKLDELEIKIDKDGNVTLRVIDGDGERCIELTKELEEALGLVVDRRLTAEYYEQSEQVEGQVEQQG' A
#
# COMPACT_ATOMS: atom_id res chain seq x y z
N MET A 1 3.17 7.80 23.50
CA MET A 1 1.86 7.33 23.03
C MET A 1 1.90 7.48 21.53
N THR A 2 2.25 6.42 20.81
CA THR A 2 2.24 6.42 19.35
C THR A 2 0.86 5.94 18.92
N ASP A 3 0.17 6.78 18.16
CA ASP A 3 -1.09 6.42 17.51
C ASP A 3 -0.81 5.28 16.51
N PRO A 4 -1.61 4.19 16.50
CA PRO A 4 -1.40 3.12 15.54
C PRO A 4 -1.71 3.62 14.13
N LYS A 5 -0.71 3.67 13.25
CA LYS A 5 -0.93 3.91 11.81
C LYS A 5 -1.84 2.82 11.25
N LEU A 6 -2.97 3.23 10.69
CA LEU A 6 -3.89 2.37 9.93
C LEU A 6 -3.80 2.76 8.47
N ASP A 7 -3.63 1.78 7.58
CA ASP A 7 -3.69 2.05 6.16
C ASP A 7 -5.15 2.27 5.76
N GLU A 8 -5.40 3.32 4.99
CA GLU A 8 -6.71 3.60 4.42
C GLU A 8 -6.67 3.42 2.90
N LEU A 9 -7.71 2.76 2.36
CA LEU A 9 -7.87 2.60 0.92
C LEU A 9 -9.05 3.45 0.43
N GLU A 10 -8.74 4.50 -0.33
CA GLU A 10 -9.72 5.31 -1.03
C GLU A 10 -10.00 4.71 -2.42
N ILE A 11 -11.26 4.46 -2.72
CA ILE A 11 -11.74 3.97 -4.01
C ILE A 11 -12.64 5.02 -4.64
N LYS A 12 -12.30 5.48 -5.85
CA LYS A 12 -13.11 6.40 -6.65
C LYS A 12 -13.54 5.72 -7.94
N ILE A 13 -14.84 5.79 -8.24
CA ILE A 13 -15.41 5.29 -9.49
C ILE A 13 -16.03 6.49 -10.19
N ASP A 14 -15.56 6.80 -11.41
CA ASP A 14 -16.12 7.90 -12.19
C ASP A 14 -17.38 7.49 -12.97
N LYS A 15 -17.99 8.45 -13.67
CA LYS A 15 -19.21 8.24 -14.46
C LYS A 15 -19.03 7.29 -15.65
N ASP A 16 -17.79 7.07 -16.08
CA ASP A 16 -17.42 6.21 -17.21
C ASP A 16 -17.03 4.80 -16.71
N GLY A 17 -17.01 4.59 -15.39
CA GLY A 17 -16.68 3.31 -14.75
C GLY A 17 -15.19 3.12 -14.49
N ASN A 18 -14.35 4.16 -14.66
CA ASN A 18 -12.93 4.05 -14.34
C ASN A 18 -12.75 4.03 -12.82
N VAL A 19 -11.99 3.06 -12.34
CA VAL A 19 -11.67 2.91 -10.91
C VAL A 19 -10.29 3.48 -10.64
N THR A 20 -10.20 4.37 -9.64
CA THR A 20 -8.95 4.88 -9.10
C THR A 20 -8.80 4.38 -7.67
N LEU A 21 -7.70 3.68 -7.40
CA LEU A 21 -7.32 3.22 -6.06
C LEU A 21 -6.24 4.15 -5.50
N ARG A 22 -6.37 4.58 -4.25
CA ARG A 22 -5.36 5.37 -3.54
C ARG A 22 -5.19 4.82 -2.13
N VAL A 23 -3.97 4.39 -1.82
CA VAL A 23 -3.56 4.03 -0.46
C VAL A 23 -3.08 5.28 0.26
N ILE A 24 -3.51 5.46 1.50
CA ILE A 24 -3.12 6.55 2.41
C ILE A 24 -2.45 5.90 3.61
N ASP A 25 -1.32 6.46 4.07
CA ASP A 25 -0.51 5.93 5.17
C ASP A 25 0.09 4.53 4.91
N GLY A 26 -0.01 4.01 3.69
CA GLY A 26 0.61 2.75 3.28
C GLY A 26 2.05 2.95 2.85
N ASP A 27 3.00 2.50 3.66
CA ASP A 27 4.43 2.62 3.41
C ASP A 27 4.98 1.40 2.63
N GLY A 28 5.93 1.64 1.70
CA GLY A 28 6.65 0.59 0.99
C GLY A 28 5.79 -0.36 0.13
N GLU A 29 6.27 -1.60 -0.05
CA GLU A 29 5.61 -2.63 -0.87
C GLU A 29 4.21 -3.01 -0.36
N ARG A 30 3.91 -2.75 0.92
CA ARG A 30 2.60 -3.04 1.51
C ARG A 30 1.46 -2.34 0.77
N CYS A 31 1.69 -1.13 0.26
CA CYS A 31 0.65 -0.43 -0.51
C CYS A 31 0.30 -1.15 -1.81
N ILE A 32 1.26 -1.86 -2.42
CA ILE A 32 1.05 -2.65 -3.63
C ILE A 32 0.34 -3.95 -3.30
N GLU A 33 0.70 -4.61 -2.20
CA GLU A 33 0.02 -5.82 -1.75
C GLU A 33 -1.45 -5.57 -1.41
N LEU A 34 -1.74 -4.43 -0.75
CA LEU A 34 -3.10 -4.02 -0.40
C LEU A 34 -4.00 -3.82 -1.62
N THR A 35 -3.48 -3.31 -2.74
CA THR A 35 -4.29 -3.08 -3.95
C THR A 35 -4.33 -4.27 -4.89
N LYS A 36 -3.42 -5.23 -4.74
CA LYS A 36 -3.22 -6.33 -5.70
C LYS A 36 -4.49 -7.13 -5.99
N GLU A 37 -5.17 -7.65 -4.97
CA GLU A 37 -6.37 -8.47 -5.18
C GLU A 37 -7.51 -7.68 -5.84
N LEU A 38 -7.60 -6.38 -5.55
CA LEU A 38 -8.57 -5.49 -6.18
C LEU A 38 -8.21 -5.21 -7.64
N GLU A 39 -6.94 -4.95 -7.93
CA GLU A 39 -6.45 -4.78 -9.29
C GLU A 39 -6.73 -6.03 -10.13
N GLU A 40 -6.45 -7.23 -9.60
CA GLU A 40 -6.73 -8.51 -10.28
C GLU A 40 -8.23 -8.73 -10.53
N ALA A 41 -9.09 -8.34 -9.59
CA ALA A 41 -10.54 -8.46 -9.74
C ALA A 41 -11.14 -7.42 -10.71
N LEU A 42 -10.59 -6.21 -10.74
CA LEU A 42 -11.06 -5.11 -11.60
C LEU A 42 -10.53 -5.22 -13.03
N GLY A 43 -9.37 -5.87 -13.22
CA GLY A 43 -8.79 -6.18 -14.52
C GLY A 43 -7.46 -5.48 -14.78
N LEU A 44 -7.41 -4.64 -15.82
CA LEU A 44 -6.15 -4.05 -16.28
C LEU A 44 -5.82 -2.77 -15.51
N VAL A 45 -4.62 -2.72 -14.92
CA VAL A 45 -4.05 -1.47 -14.37
C VAL A 45 -3.56 -0.59 -15.52
N VAL A 46 -4.19 0.57 -15.70
CA VAL A 46 -3.88 1.51 -16.79
C VAL A 46 -2.79 2.51 -16.44
N ASP A 47 -2.66 2.88 -15.16
CA ASP A 47 -1.67 3.82 -14.62
C ASP A 47 -1.35 3.47 -13.17
N ARG A 48 -0.09 3.63 -12.77
CA ARG A 48 0.36 3.48 -11.38
C ARG A 48 1.33 4.60 -11.05
N ARG A 49 1.07 5.31 -9.96
CA ARG A 49 1.93 6.39 -9.44
C ARG A 49 2.25 6.15 -7.97
N LEU A 50 3.53 6.09 -7.66
CA LEU A 50 4.05 5.94 -6.31
C LEU A 50 4.16 7.32 -5.65
N THR A 51 3.65 7.46 -4.43
CA THR A 51 3.74 8.70 -3.64
C THR A 51 5.04 8.74 -2.84
N ALA A 52 5.33 9.87 -2.18
CA ALA A 52 6.49 9.96 -1.29
C ALA A 52 6.42 8.91 -0.15
N GLU A 53 5.22 8.66 0.38
CA GLU A 53 4.94 7.65 1.41
C GLU A 53 5.40 6.24 1.00
N TYR A 54 5.31 5.89 -0.29
CA TYR A 54 5.82 4.60 -0.78
C TYR A 54 7.33 4.45 -0.56
N TYR A 55 8.08 5.54 -0.65
CA TYR A 55 9.54 5.54 -0.51
C TYR A 55 9.99 5.76 0.93
N GLU A 56 9.08 6.09 1.84
CA GLU A 56 9.35 6.01 3.27
C GLU A 56 9.48 4.53 3.62
N GLN A 57 10.70 4.12 3.99
CA GLN A 57 10.90 2.78 4.50
C GLN A 57 10.08 2.67 5.79
N SER A 58 9.13 1.73 5.81
CA SER A 58 8.63 1.24 7.08
C SER A 58 9.84 0.65 7.80
N GLU A 59 10.13 1.14 9.00
CA GLU A 59 11.05 0.47 9.92
C GLU A 59 10.42 -0.88 10.26
N GLN A 60 10.56 -1.87 9.36
CA GLN A 60 10.43 -3.26 9.72
C GLN A 60 11.56 -3.51 10.70
N VAL A 61 11.25 -3.47 11.99
CA VAL A 61 12.05 -4.16 12.99
C VAL A 61 11.92 -5.65 12.68
N GLU A 62 12.68 -6.09 11.68
CA GLU A 62 12.97 -7.49 11.44
C GLU A 62 13.78 -7.94 12.65
N GLY A 63 13.09 -8.54 13.62
CA GLY A 63 13.71 -9.24 14.72
C GLY A 63 14.44 -10.50 14.23
N GLN A 64 15.54 -10.32 13.50
CA GLN A 64 16.59 -11.33 13.37
C GLN A 64 17.68 -10.99 14.39
N VAL A 65 17.48 -11.41 15.63
CA VAL A 65 18.59 -11.57 16.58
C VAL A 65 19.25 -12.92 16.30
N GLU A 66 20.27 -12.91 15.46
CA GLU A 66 21.26 -13.98 15.40
C GLU A 66 22.15 -13.91 16.66
N GLN A 67 22.15 -14.93 17.51
CA GLN A 67 23.24 -15.16 18.47
C GLN A 67 23.56 -16.66 18.50
N GLN A 68 24.68 -17.01 17.87
CA GLN A 68 25.38 -18.30 17.95
C GLN A 68 25.86 -18.59 19.39
N GLY A 69 25.93 -19.88 19.73
CA GLY A 69 26.56 -20.40 20.94
C GLY A 69 26.41 -21.90 21.08
#